data_AF-A0A1E7KMW8-F1
#
_entry.id   AF-A0A1E7KMW8-F1
#
_cell.length_a   1.000
_cell.length_b   1.000
_cell.length_c   1.000
_cell.angle_alpha   90.00
_cell.angle_beta   90.00
_cell.angle_gamma   90.00
#
_symmetry.space_group_name_H-M   'P 1'
#
loop_
_entity.id
_entity.type
_entity.pdbx_description
1 polymer ?
#
loop_
_entity_poly.entity_id
_entity_poly.type
_entity_poly.pdbx_seq_one_letter_code
_entity_poly.pdbx_strand_id
1 'polypeptide(L)'
;MDEVSARTRHTSTLGEDSDDTAHEAYSFACMKCGYGWEQTYDIEHRTGPDGEPIVTYYSDGRRVPSPLTQPTCVNCDGHLLRIMRSGRVAAAESAQSGG
;
A
#
# COMPACT_ATOMS: atom_id res chain seq x y z
N MET A 1 -36.25 -44.45 -13.02
CA MET A 1 -34.97 -45.09 -13.39
C MET A 1 -34.77 -44.67 -14.83
N ASP A 2 -33.88 -43.76 -15.20
CA ASP A 2 -32.52 -43.43 -14.78
C ASP A 2 -32.29 -41.96 -15.17
N GLU A 3 -31.63 -41.15 -14.34
CA GLU A 3 -30.83 -40.01 -14.84
C GLU A 3 -29.75 -39.72 -13.80
N VAL A 4 -28.54 -39.84 -14.29
CA VAL A 4 -27.28 -39.98 -13.57
C VAL A 4 -26.79 -38.67 -12.97
N SER A 5 -26.18 -38.78 -11.80
CA SER A 5 -25.54 -37.70 -11.05
C SER A 5 -24.62 -36.82 -11.91
N ALA A 6 -25.03 -35.57 -12.13
CA ALA A 6 -24.09 -34.50 -12.46
C ALA A 6 -23.37 -34.08 -11.16
N ARG A 7 -22.33 -34.83 -10.80
CA ARG A 7 -21.38 -34.44 -9.76
C ARG A 7 -20.60 -33.24 -10.29
N THR A 8 -21.04 -32.04 -9.91
CA THR A 8 -20.27 -30.80 -10.12
C THR A 8 -18.88 -31.01 -9.54
N ARG A 9 -17.88 -31.05 -10.42
CA ARG A 9 -16.48 -31.12 -10.03
C ARG A 9 -16.13 -29.77 -9.44
N HIS A 10 -15.93 -29.73 -8.12
CA HIS A 10 -15.27 -28.63 -7.45
C HIS A 10 -13.83 -28.59 -7.99
N THR A 11 -13.58 -27.74 -8.99
CA THR A 11 -12.22 -27.31 -9.30
C THR A 11 -11.81 -26.37 -8.18
N SER A 12 -11.33 -26.95 -7.07
CA SER A 12 -10.53 -26.21 -6.10
C SER A 12 -9.22 -25.86 -6.80
N THR A 13 -9.17 -24.67 -7.38
CA THR A 13 -7.92 -24.03 -7.76
C THR A 13 -7.11 -23.92 -6.48
N LEU A 14 -6.05 -24.72 -6.38
CA LEU A 14 -4.97 -24.48 -5.42
C LEU A 14 -4.26 -23.19 -5.87
N GLY A 15 -4.82 -22.03 -5.53
CA GLY A 15 -4.04 -20.80 -5.37
C GLY A 15 -3.48 -20.89 -3.95
N GLU A 16 -2.23 -21.32 -3.82
CA GLU A 16 -1.15 -20.37 -3.55
C GLU A 16 -1.35 -19.78 -2.16
N ASP A 17 -0.70 -20.43 -1.19
CA ASP A 17 -0.37 -19.85 0.12
C ASP A 17 0.57 -18.67 -0.14
N SER A 18 -0.01 -17.57 -0.62
CA SER A 18 0.68 -16.31 -0.81
C SER A 18 0.46 -15.53 0.47
N ASP A 19 1.53 -15.35 1.24
CA ASP A 19 1.72 -14.20 2.12
C ASP A 19 0.89 -13.02 1.60
N ASP A 20 -0.11 -12.57 2.37
CA ASP A 20 -1.11 -11.59 1.93
C ASP A 20 -0.40 -10.25 1.69
N THR A 21 0.12 -10.11 0.47
CA THR A 21 0.79 -8.90 0.01
C THR A 21 -0.28 -8.01 -0.59
N ALA A 22 -0.66 -6.98 0.16
CA ALA A 22 -1.57 -5.95 -0.32
C ALA A 22 -0.79 -4.89 -1.10
N HIS A 23 -1.34 -4.41 -2.21
CA HIS A 23 -0.80 -3.28 -2.95
C HIS A 23 -1.63 -2.03 -2.65
N GLU A 24 -1.09 -1.11 -1.86
CA GLU A 24 -1.79 0.10 -1.45
C GLU A 24 -1.03 1.35 -1.91
N ALA A 25 -1.76 2.29 -2.52
CA ALA A 25 -1.22 3.60 -2.84
C ALA A 25 -1.60 4.63 -1.77
N TYR A 26 -0.62 5.42 -1.33
CA TYR A 26 -0.84 6.51 -0.40
C TYR A 26 -0.44 7.85 -1.00
N SER A 27 -1.27 8.83 -0.69
CA SER A 27 -1.15 10.21 -1.09
C SER A 27 -0.52 11.00 0.07
N PHE A 28 0.60 11.69 -0.16
CA PHE A 28 1.30 12.49 0.85
C PHE A 28 1.30 13.97 0.47
N ALA A 29 1.17 14.85 1.46
CA ALA A 29 1.37 16.28 1.32
C ALA A 29 2.24 16.81 2.47
N CYS A 30 3.38 17.40 2.13
CA CYS A 30 4.27 18.02 3.11
C CYS A 30 3.72 19.36 3.57
N MET A 31 3.46 19.49 4.86
CA MET A 31 2.99 20.74 5.47
C MET A 31 4.13 21.75 5.70
N LYS A 32 5.39 21.33 5.50
CA LYS A 32 6.57 22.21 5.62
C LYS A 32 6.88 22.94 4.31
N CYS A 33 6.94 22.23 3.19
CA CYS A 33 7.31 22.81 1.89
C CYS A 33 6.17 22.81 0.84
N GLY A 34 5.02 22.19 1.14
CA GLY A 34 3.88 22.12 0.23
C GLY A 34 3.96 21.01 -0.83
N TYR A 35 5.09 20.29 -0.93
CA TYR A 35 5.26 19.22 -1.91
C TYR A 35 4.30 18.05 -1.63
N GLY A 36 3.56 17.62 -2.66
CA GLY A 36 2.67 16.47 -2.60
C GLY A 36 3.05 15.43 -3.63
N TRP A 37 2.93 14.15 -3.27
CA TRP A 37 3.21 13.03 -4.16
C TRP A 37 2.35 11.83 -3.79
N GLU A 38 2.22 10.89 -4.72
CA GLU A 38 1.59 9.60 -4.47
C GLU A 38 2.64 8.50 -4.64
N GLN A 39 2.56 7.47 -3.80
CA GLN A 39 3.46 6.32 -3.87
C GLN A 39 2.68 5.04 -3.58
N THR A 40 2.91 4.03 -4.42
CA THR A 40 2.43 2.66 -4.20
C THR A 40 3.41 1.89 -3.33
N TYR A 41 2.87 1.13 -2.39
CA TYR A 41 3.60 0.25 -1.51
C TYR A 41 3.06 -1.18 -1.62
N ASP A 42 3.98 -2.15 -1.53
CA ASP A 42 3.64 -3.54 -1.27
C ASP A 42 3.68 -3.76 0.25
N ILE A 43 2.62 -4.35 0.79
CA ILE A 43 2.41 -4.51 2.23
C ILE A 43 2.26 -5.99 2.52
N GLU A 44 3.32 -6.60 3.04
CA GLU A 44 3.31 -7.99 3.48
C GLU A 44 2.67 -8.09 4.87
N HIS A 45 1.56 -8.82 4.98
CA HIS A 45 0.95 -9.19 6.25
C HIS A 45 1.43 -10.59 6.68
N ARG A 46 2.36 -10.61 7.63
CA ARG A 46 2.83 -11.85 8.25
C ARG A 46 2.26 -12.04 9.63
N THR A 47 2.18 -13.30 10.04
CA THR A 47 1.97 -13.65 11.44
C THR A 47 3.31 -14.08 12.03
N GLY A 48 3.71 -13.43 13.12
CA GLY A 48 4.92 -13.78 13.85
C GLY A 48 4.83 -15.16 14.52
N PRO A 49 5.94 -15.66 15.06
CA PRO A 49 6.00 -16.97 15.70
C PRO A 49 5.06 -17.11 16.90
N ASP A 50 4.78 -16.00 17.58
CA ASP A 50 3.87 -15.91 18.74
C ASP A 50 2.42 -15.55 18.35
N GLY A 51 2.11 -15.50 17.05
CA GLY A 51 0.77 -15.14 16.57
C GLY A 51 0.52 -13.64 16.43
N GLU A 52 1.53 -12.79 16.64
CA GLU A 52 1.38 -11.34 16.48
C GLU A 52 1.35 -10.92 15.01
N PRO A 53 0.52 -9.94 14.61
CA PRO A 53 0.53 -9.43 13.24
C PRO A 53 1.78 -8.58 13.00
N ILE A 54 2.58 -8.96 12.00
CA ILE A 54 3.76 -8.26 11.54
C ILE A 54 3.46 -7.69 10.15
N VAL A 55 3.45 -6.36 10.04
CA VAL A 55 3.21 -5.66 8.76
C VAL A 55 4.53 -5.11 8.23
N THR A 56 4.91 -5.49 7.01
CA THR A 56 6.14 -5.01 6.36
C THR A 56 5.81 -4.23 5.10
N TYR A 57 6.37 -3.02 4.98
CA TYR A 57 6.14 -2.13 3.84
C TYR A 57 7.33 -2.15 2.89
N TYR A 58 7.05 -2.18 1.59
CA TYR A 58 8.01 -2.08 0.52
C TYR A 58 7.61 -0.96 -0.45
N SER A 59 8.61 -0.28 -1.01
CA SER A 59 8.46 0.67 -2.09
C SER A 59 9.46 0.32 -3.18
N ASP A 60 8.97 0.12 -4.41
CA ASP A 60 9.81 -0.33 -5.53
C ASP A 60 10.60 -1.62 -5.20
N GLY A 61 9.96 -2.56 -4.50
CA GLY A 61 10.58 -3.80 -4.01
C GLY A 61 11.61 -3.62 -2.88
N ARG A 62 11.82 -2.40 -2.35
CA ARG A 62 12.74 -2.13 -1.23
C ARG A 62 11.98 -1.96 0.07
N ARG A 63 12.43 -2.65 1.12
CA ARG A 63 11.84 -2.51 2.46
C ARG A 63 12.03 -1.08 2.98
N VAL A 64 10.94 -0.47 3.42
CA VAL A 64 10.90 0.90 3.94
C VAL A 64 10.29 0.92 5.36
N PRO A 65 10.56 1.95 6.18
CA PRO A 65 9.78 2.18 7.39
C PRO A 65 8.30 2.35 7.06
N SER A 66 7.42 2.10 8.02
CA SER A 66 5.98 2.29 7.80
C SER A 66 5.68 3.73 7.40
N PRO A 67 5.10 3.96 6.21
CA PRO A 67 4.77 5.30 5.74
C PRO A 67 3.71 5.98 6.61
N LEU A 68 2.96 5.20 7.39
CA LEU A 68 1.89 5.68 8.27
C LEU A 68 2.44 6.22 9.60
N THR A 69 3.50 5.61 10.14
CA THR A 69 4.08 6.02 11.43
C THR A 69 5.29 6.91 11.28
N GLN A 70 6.04 6.80 10.18
CA GLN A 70 7.28 7.55 9.96
C GLN A 70 7.40 8.11 8.54
N PRO A 71 6.43 8.94 8.09
CA PRO A 71 6.53 9.60 6.80
C PRO A 71 7.68 10.64 6.78
N THR A 72 8.41 10.69 5.66
CA THR A 72 9.47 11.69 5.42
C THR A 72 9.30 12.31 4.04
N CYS A 73 9.38 13.64 3.96
CA CYS A 73 9.26 14.37 2.70
C CYS A 73 10.50 14.18 1.83
N VAL A 74 10.30 13.58 0.64
CA VAL A 74 11.38 13.34 -0.33
C VAL A 74 12.01 14.61 -0.91
N ASN A 75 11.38 15.78 -0.72
CA ASN A 75 11.85 17.07 -1.22
C ASN A 75 12.59 17.92 -0.16
N CYS A 76 12.31 17.75 1.13
CA CYS A 76 12.85 18.65 2.17
C CYS A 76 13.16 18.01 3.53
N ASP A 77 13.08 16.68 3.60
CA ASP A 77 13.31 15.85 4.80
C ASP A 77 12.45 16.24 6.01
N GLY A 78 11.34 16.93 5.77
CA GLY A 78 10.36 17.25 6.82
C GLY A 78 9.54 16.02 7.20
N HIS A 79 9.14 15.92 8.47
CA HIS A 79 8.29 14.84 9.00
C HIS A 79 6.82 15.26 9.19
N LEU A 80 6.49 16.54 8.95
CA LEU A 80 5.13 17.08 9.02
C LEU A 80 4.40 16.80 7.70
N LEU A 81 3.90 15.58 7.56
CA LEU A 81 3.14 15.15 6.38
C LEU A 81 1.69 14.86 6.74
N ARG A 82 0.79 15.17 5.81
CA ARG A 82 -0.58 14.68 5.79
C ARG A 82 -0.66 13.48 4.84
N ILE A 83 -1.17 12.36 5.35
CA ILE A 83 -1.40 11.13 4.58
C ILE A 83 -2.89 11.07 4.23
N MET A 84 -3.21 10.73 2.99
CA MET A 84 -4.56 10.57 2.48
C MET A 84 -4.69 9.19 1.82
N ARG A 85 -5.92 8.65 1.80
CA ARG A 85 -6.20 7.42 1.02
C ARG A 85 -5.91 7.65 -0.47
N SER A 86 -5.58 6.57 -1.17
CA SER A 86 -5.28 6.54 -2.62
C SER A 86 -6.25 7.41 -3.44
N GLY A 87 -5.71 8.16 -4.41
CA GLY A 87 -6.52 8.94 -5.36
C GLY A 87 -6.84 10.38 -4.93
N ARG A 88 -5.99 11.04 -4.13
CA ARG A 88 -6.22 12.44 -3.73
C ARG A 88 -4.99 13.35 -3.69
N VAL A 89 -4.05 13.22 -4.63
CA VAL A 89 -3.04 14.28 -4.90
C VAL A 89 -3.07 14.70 -6.37
N ALA A 90 -4.09 15.48 -6.72
CA ALA A 90 -4.08 16.33 -7.91
C ALA A 90 -4.37 17.77 -7.44
N ALA A 91 -3.42 18.40 -6.75
CA ALA A 91 -3.53 19.82 -6.38
C ALA A 91 -2.22 20.52 -5.96
N ALA A 92 -1.06 19.84 -5.87
CA ALA A 92 0.18 20.46 -5.39
C ALA A 92 1.16 20.87 -6.50
N GLU A 93 0.79 20.67 -7.78
CA GLU A 93 1.69 20.95 -8.91
C GLU A 93 1.54 22.39 -9.46
N SER A 94 0.49 23.11 -9.05
CA SER A 94 0.15 24.41 -9.65
C SER A 94 0.75 25.64 -8.94
N ALA A 95 1.41 25.49 -7.79
CA ALA A 95 1.83 26.63 -6.96
C ALA A 95 3.31 27.05 -7.11
N GLN A 96 4.10 26.38 -7.96
CA GLN A 96 5.56 26.60 -8.02
C GLN A 96 6.08 27.15 -9.36
N SER A 97 5.19 27.51 -10.29
CA SER A 97 5.56 28.24 -11.50
C SER A 97 4.97 29.65 -11.44
N GLY A 98 5.62 30.57 -10.71
CA GLY A 98 5.30 31.99 -10.79
C GLY A 98 5.55 32.77 -9.50
N GLY A 99 6.61 33.59 -9.51
CA GLY A 99 6.86 34.63 -8.51
C GLY A 99 8.32 34.84 -8.22
#